data_AF-A0A966QZI7-F1
#
_entry.id   AF-A0A966QZI7-F1
#
_cell.length_a   1.000
_cell.length_b   1.000
_cell.length_c   1.000
_cell.angle_alpha   90.00
_cell.angle_beta   90.00
_cell.angle_gamma   90.00
#
_symmetry.space_group_name_H-M   'P 1'
#
loop_
_entity.id
_entity.type
_entity.pdbx_description
1 polymer ?
#
loop_
_entity_poly.entity_id
_entity_poly.type
_entity_poly.pdbx_seq_one_letter_code
_entity_poly.pdbx_strand_id
1 'polypeptide(L)'
;MASSPVIKALGLNISQNPLEVNPGTLSEASNIIIRRDDVVESRRGFGLYGTAFGISSDRAKQLANYKLKILRHYSNKLQVEGSVNNDGDVEFFDLDGTVVETQTGLRVKSIEANGNFYVTTNEGIKKVSVKSNSDFSTSTKIRKAGATQALDLRGRTSTTLGFQGGFLPQNSLVSYKVVWGEVDANNNTLLGTPSEAFTVYNYQIDLLLQDYNRLLSA
;
A
#
# COMPACT_ATOMS: atom_id res chain seq x y z
N MET A 1 -2.76 15.57 30.47
CA MET A 1 -2.82 16.91 31.10
C MET A 1 -3.91 16.90 32.16
N ALA A 2 -3.56 17.17 33.42
CA ALA A 2 -4.56 17.34 34.48
C ALA A 2 -5.13 18.76 34.36
N SER A 3 -6.44 18.90 34.16
CA SER A 3 -7.11 20.20 34.14
C SER A 3 -7.33 20.68 35.57
N SER A 4 -6.86 21.89 35.88
CA SER A 4 -7.16 22.55 37.15
C SER A 4 -8.62 23.01 37.14
N PRO A 5 -9.48 22.56 38.08
CA PRO A 5 -10.87 22.97 38.11
C PRO A 5 -11.00 24.45 38.54
N VAL A 6 -11.93 25.17 37.91
CA VAL A 6 -12.30 26.53 38.34
C VAL A 6 -13.38 26.42 39.41
N ILE A 7 -13.15 27.07 40.55
CA ILE A 7 -14.06 27.09 41.70
C ILE A 7 -14.78 28.44 41.81
N LYS A 8 -16.00 28.46 42.36
CA LYS A 8 -16.86 29.65 42.52
C LYS A 8 -17.38 30.23 41.20
N ALA A 9 -17.69 29.37 40.23
CA ALA A 9 -18.33 29.80 38.98
C ALA A 9 -19.87 29.76 39.11
N LEU A 10 -20.52 30.92 38.93
CA LEU A 10 -21.98 31.11 39.00
C LEU A 10 -22.74 30.55 37.78
N GLY A 11 -22.03 30.00 36.79
CA GLY A 11 -22.61 29.40 35.59
C GLY A 11 -22.76 30.36 34.39
N LEU A 12 -23.32 29.83 33.30
CA LEU A 12 -23.55 30.57 32.04
C LEU A 12 -24.77 31.50 32.20
N ASN A 13 -24.55 32.80 32.03
CA ASN A 13 -25.64 33.77 32.04
C ASN A 13 -25.93 34.22 30.59
N ILE A 14 -27.05 33.72 30.05
CA ILE A 14 -27.45 33.94 28.65
C ILE A 14 -28.17 35.28 28.40
N SER A 15 -28.48 36.03 29.45
CA SER A 15 -29.21 37.31 29.38
C SER A 15 -28.54 38.36 30.27
N GLN A 16 -27.27 38.64 30.02
CA GLN A 16 -26.50 39.61 30.80
C GLN A 16 -26.77 41.05 30.37
N ASN A 17 -26.90 41.92 31.37
CA ASN A 17 -26.71 43.35 31.19
C ASN A 17 -25.18 43.63 31.22
N PRO A 18 -24.57 44.18 30.15
CA PRO A 18 -23.12 44.41 30.09
C PRO A 18 -22.59 45.41 31.13
N LEU A 19 -23.48 46.15 31.81
CA LEU A 19 -23.14 47.11 32.85
C LEU A 19 -23.18 46.54 34.29
N GLU A 20 -23.79 45.36 34.48
CA GLU A 20 -23.94 44.71 35.78
C GLU A 20 -23.63 43.21 35.66
N VAL A 21 -22.33 42.89 35.70
CA VAL A 21 -21.85 41.50 35.63
C VAL A 21 -21.38 41.06 37.01
N ASN A 22 -22.07 40.09 37.60
CA ASN A 22 -21.67 39.50 38.87
C ASN A 22 -20.34 38.73 38.70
N PRO A 23 -19.34 38.94 39.57
CA PRO A 23 -18.08 38.20 39.50
C PRO A 23 -18.30 36.69 39.56
N GLY A 24 -17.77 35.94 38.59
CA GLY A 24 -17.88 34.47 38.51
C GLY A 24 -18.93 33.96 37.52
N THR A 25 -19.69 34.83 36.85
CA THR A 25 -20.56 34.44 35.73
C THR A 25 -19.75 34.20 34.46
N LEU A 26 -20.14 33.18 33.68
CA LEU A 26 -19.55 32.88 32.38
C LEU A 26 -20.37 33.57 31.28
N SER A 27 -19.69 34.31 30.39
CA SER A 27 -20.26 34.86 29.15
C SER A 27 -20.26 33.84 28.01
N GLU A 28 -19.31 32.89 28.03
CA GLU A 28 -19.21 31.77 27.10
C GLU A 28 -18.77 30.52 27.85
N ALA A 29 -19.38 29.38 27.52
CA ALA A 29 -19.14 28.07 28.14
C ALA A 29 -18.88 27.00 27.08
N SER A 30 -17.68 27.01 26.48
CA SER A 30 -17.29 26.04 25.44
C SER A 30 -16.45 24.90 26.04
N ASN A 31 -16.73 23.65 25.65
CA ASN A 31 -16.00 22.44 26.08
C ASN A 31 -15.78 22.28 27.60
N ILE A 32 -16.74 22.72 28.41
CA ILE A 32 -16.74 22.52 29.86
C ILE A 32 -17.85 21.59 30.31
N ILE A 33 -17.70 21.01 31.50
CA ILE A 33 -18.71 20.20 32.18
C ILE A 33 -18.94 20.76 33.58
N ILE A 34 -20.21 20.95 33.93
CA ILE A 34 -20.65 21.42 35.25
C ILE A 34 -21.47 20.29 35.86
N ARG A 35 -20.86 19.53 36.78
CA ARG A 35 -21.52 18.40 37.47
C ARG A 35 -21.92 18.73 38.90
N ARG A 36 -21.31 19.77 39.47
CA ARG A 36 -21.52 20.24 40.83
C ARG A 36 -21.66 21.75 40.78
N ASP A 37 -22.46 22.28 41.69
CA ASP A 37 -22.58 23.73 41.86
C ASP A 37 -21.19 24.31 42.14
N ASP A 38 -20.93 25.50 41.58
CA ASP A 38 -19.68 26.26 41.70
C ASP A 38 -18.40 25.60 41.16
N VAL A 39 -18.48 24.44 40.49
CA VAL A 39 -17.31 23.73 39.94
C VAL A 39 -17.44 23.54 38.44
N VAL A 40 -16.54 24.20 37.71
CA VAL A 40 -16.40 24.04 36.26
C VAL A 40 -15.17 23.20 35.97
N GLU A 41 -15.37 22.07 35.29
CA GLU A 41 -14.32 21.17 34.86
C GLU A 41 -14.20 21.22 33.33
N SER A 42 -12.99 21.08 32.79
CA SER A 42 -12.83 20.90 31.34
C SER A 42 -13.44 19.56 30.92
N ARG A 43 -14.25 19.54 29.85
CA ARG A 43 -14.76 18.30 29.29
C ARG A 43 -13.58 17.53 28.69
N ARG A 44 -13.41 16.26 29.09
CA ARG A 44 -12.41 15.36 28.49
C ARG A 44 -12.74 15.13 27.02
N GLY A 45 -12.10 15.90 26.14
CA GLY A 45 -12.16 15.73 24.70
C GLY A 45 -11.19 14.64 24.22
N PHE A 46 -11.45 14.12 23.03
CA PHE A 46 -10.43 13.41 22.26
C PHE A 46 -9.68 14.46 21.44
N GLY A 47 -8.35 14.50 21.57
CA GLY A 47 -7.53 15.30 20.68
C GLY A 47 -7.72 14.82 19.24
N LEU A 48 -7.65 15.75 18.29
CA LEU A 48 -7.57 15.36 16.89
C LEU A 48 -6.27 14.59 16.69
N TYR A 49 -6.35 13.39 16.11
CA TYR A 49 -5.15 12.61 15.85
C TYR A 49 -4.69 12.85 14.40
N GLY A 50 -3.62 13.63 14.31
CA GLY A 50 -2.86 13.86 13.09
C GLY A 50 -3.24 15.09 12.29
N THR A 51 -2.50 15.33 11.21
CA THR A 51 -2.62 16.55 10.40
C THR A 51 -3.75 16.48 9.36
N ALA A 52 -4.16 17.66 8.89
CA ALA A 52 -5.14 17.82 7.81
C ALA A 52 -4.70 17.11 6.51
N PHE A 53 -5.67 16.69 5.70
CA PHE A 53 -5.44 15.96 4.45
C PHE A 53 -6.48 16.31 3.40
N GLY A 54 -6.11 16.18 2.12
CA GLY A 54 -7.01 16.41 1.00
C GLY A 54 -7.57 17.83 0.96
N ILE A 55 -8.81 17.95 0.49
CA ILE A 55 -9.60 19.19 0.52
C ILE A 55 -10.63 19.15 1.65
N SER A 56 -11.26 20.28 1.97
CA SER A 56 -12.21 20.41 3.07
C SER A 56 -13.45 19.49 3.00
N SER A 57 -13.77 18.94 1.84
CA SER A 57 -14.85 17.96 1.65
C SER A 57 -14.39 16.50 1.73
N ASP A 58 -13.07 16.25 1.75
CA ASP A 58 -12.52 14.92 1.91
C ASP A 58 -12.72 14.43 3.34
N ARG A 59 -12.96 13.13 3.45
CA ARG A 59 -13.10 12.44 4.73
C ARG A 59 -12.31 11.14 4.69
N ALA A 60 -11.75 10.76 5.83
CA ALA A 60 -11.15 9.44 5.99
C ALA A 60 -12.26 8.38 5.79
N LYS A 61 -12.16 7.62 4.72
CA LYS A 61 -13.15 6.61 4.34
C LYS A 61 -12.92 5.31 5.09
N GLN A 62 -11.66 4.96 5.30
CA GLN A 62 -11.25 3.76 6.02
C GLN A 62 -9.91 3.96 6.73
N LEU A 63 -9.79 3.33 7.90
CA LEU A 63 -8.53 3.20 8.64
C LEU A 63 -8.10 1.74 8.63
N ALA A 64 -6.79 1.52 8.57
CA ALA A 64 -6.18 0.21 8.65
C ALA A 64 -4.88 0.28 9.44
N ASN A 65 -4.41 -0.86 9.94
CA ASN A 65 -3.12 -0.98 10.59
C ASN A 65 -2.22 -1.87 9.75
N TYR A 66 -0.96 -1.49 9.61
CA TYR A 66 0.06 -2.30 8.95
C TYR A 66 1.43 -1.97 9.54
N LYS A 67 2.17 -2.99 9.99
CA LYS A 67 3.49 -2.81 10.65
C LYS A 67 3.48 -1.78 11.78
N LEU A 68 2.47 -1.86 12.65
CA LEU A 68 2.26 -0.96 13.80
C LEU A 68 2.06 0.52 13.44
N LYS A 69 1.76 0.82 12.17
CA LYS A 69 1.42 2.17 11.70
C LYS A 69 -0.04 2.24 11.30
N ILE A 70 -0.65 3.41 11.52
CA ILE A 70 -1.99 3.71 11.03
C ILE A 70 -1.91 4.12 9.56
N LEU A 71 -2.73 3.48 8.73
CA LEU A 71 -2.96 3.85 7.35
C LEU A 71 -4.37 4.41 7.22
N ARG A 72 -4.52 5.53 6.50
CA ARG A 72 -5.82 6.15 6.24
C ARG A 72 -6.06 6.29 4.75
N HIS A 73 -7.23 5.85 4.31
CA HIS A 73 -7.72 6.01 2.95
C HIS A 73 -8.66 7.20 2.86
N TYR A 74 -8.41 8.10 1.90
CA TYR A 74 -9.29 9.23 1.58
C TYR A 74 -9.21 9.47 0.07
N SER A 75 -10.26 10.05 -0.52
CA SER A 75 -10.35 10.21 -1.99
C SER A 75 -9.91 8.95 -2.75
N ASN A 76 -8.79 8.98 -3.48
CA ASN A 76 -8.12 7.85 -4.12
C ASN A 76 -6.71 7.56 -3.58
N LYS A 77 -6.35 8.09 -2.42
CA LYS A 77 -5.02 8.05 -1.81
C LYS A 77 -5.01 7.18 -0.55
N LEU A 78 -3.85 6.58 -0.30
CA LEU A 78 -3.56 5.87 0.94
C LEU A 78 -2.38 6.56 1.60
N GLN A 79 -2.63 7.09 2.79
CA GLN A 79 -1.62 7.72 3.63
C GLN A 79 -1.17 6.78 4.72
N VAL A 80 0.08 6.91 5.14
CA VAL A 80 0.64 6.22 6.30
C VAL A 80 1.13 7.24 7.32
N GLU A 81 1.00 6.87 8.59
CA GLU A 81 1.55 7.59 9.73
C GLU A 81 3.08 7.79 9.61
N GLY A 82 3.49 9.05 9.67
CA GLY A 82 4.87 9.51 9.61
C GLY A 82 5.44 9.85 10.98
N SER A 83 6.12 11.00 11.05
CA SER A 83 6.71 11.58 12.25
C SER A 83 5.72 12.46 13.01
N VAL A 84 6.05 12.79 14.26
CA VAL A 84 5.34 13.81 15.03
C VAL A 84 5.98 15.17 14.75
N ASN A 85 5.18 16.19 14.46
CA ASN A 85 5.65 17.56 14.26
C ASN A 85 5.97 18.25 15.61
N ASN A 86 6.48 19.48 15.55
CA ASN A 86 6.84 20.26 16.75
C ASN A 86 5.63 20.62 17.62
N ASP A 87 4.42 20.60 17.08
CA ASP A 87 3.17 20.89 17.79
C ASP A 87 2.60 19.64 18.50
N GLY A 88 3.23 18.47 18.32
CA GLY A 88 2.82 17.20 18.90
C GLY A 88 1.80 16.41 18.07
N ASP A 89 1.49 16.87 16.85
CA ASP A 89 0.59 16.19 15.92
C ASP A 89 1.33 15.18 15.03
N VAL A 90 0.65 14.09 14.72
CA VAL A 90 1.17 13.05 13.83
C VAL A 90 0.99 13.44 12.36
N GLU A 91 2.10 13.57 11.63
CA GLU A 91 2.07 13.81 10.20
C GLU A 91 1.77 12.51 9.44
N PHE A 92 1.10 12.66 8.30
CA PHE A 92 0.82 11.56 7.37
C PHE A 92 1.38 11.92 6.01
N PHE A 93 1.87 10.93 5.28
CA PHE A 93 2.33 11.11 3.91
C PHE A 93 1.70 10.10 2.95
N ASP A 94 1.52 10.53 1.70
CA ASP A 94 0.94 9.71 0.64
C ASP A 94 1.94 8.63 0.20
N LEU A 95 1.43 7.42 0.03
CA LEU A 95 2.15 6.36 -0.67
C LEU A 95 2.05 6.55 -2.20
N ASP A 96 3.03 6.04 -2.94
CA ASP A 96 3.07 6.11 -4.40
C ASP A 96 2.06 5.12 -5.01
N GLY A 97 0.90 5.64 -5.40
CA GLY A 97 -0.12 4.91 -6.13
C GLY A 97 -1.53 5.40 -5.83
N THR A 98 -2.51 4.67 -6.34
CA THR A 98 -3.93 4.98 -6.16
C THR A 98 -4.71 3.78 -5.63
N VAL A 99 -5.63 4.07 -4.72
CA VAL A 99 -6.57 3.11 -4.14
C VAL A 99 -7.96 3.67 -4.41
N VAL A 100 -8.61 3.18 -5.46
CA VAL A 100 -9.99 3.53 -5.80
C VAL A 100 -10.90 2.42 -5.30
N GLU A 101 -12.01 2.78 -4.66
CA GLU A 101 -12.91 1.79 -4.08
C GLU A 101 -13.51 0.87 -5.14
N THR A 102 -13.79 -0.38 -4.79
CA THR A 102 -14.41 -1.37 -5.70
C THR A 102 -15.73 -0.86 -6.28
N GLN A 103 -16.47 -0.10 -5.48
CA GLN A 103 -17.65 0.63 -5.91
C GLN A 103 -17.69 1.96 -5.16
N THR A 104 -18.10 3.04 -5.83
CA THR A 104 -18.23 4.36 -5.24
C THR A 104 -19.07 4.32 -3.97
N GLY A 105 -18.51 4.84 -2.87
CA GLY A 105 -19.17 4.88 -1.55
C GLY A 105 -18.96 3.62 -0.69
N LEU A 106 -18.46 2.52 -1.25
CA LEU A 106 -18.10 1.34 -0.47
C LEU A 106 -16.73 1.54 0.17
N ARG A 107 -16.60 1.24 1.46
CA ARG A 107 -15.29 1.27 2.13
C ARG A 107 -14.39 0.16 1.62
N VAL A 108 -13.15 0.50 1.30
CA VAL A 108 -12.11 -0.49 0.97
C VAL A 108 -11.90 -1.44 2.15
N LYS A 109 -11.70 -2.71 1.83
CA LYS A 109 -11.30 -3.75 2.78
C LYS A 109 -9.83 -4.04 2.64
N SER A 110 -9.17 -4.26 3.75
CA SER A 110 -7.74 -4.55 3.81
C SER A 110 -7.41 -5.62 4.83
N ILE A 111 -6.30 -6.32 4.61
CA ILE A 111 -5.75 -7.32 5.51
C ILE A 111 -4.23 -7.31 5.44
N GLU A 112 -3.57 -7.53 6.57
CA GLU A 112 -2.15 -7.87 6.61
C GLU A 112 -2.00 -9.40 6.54
N ALA A 113 -1.25 -9.89 5.56
CA ALA A 113 -0.96 -11.32 5.39
C ALA A 113 0.45 -11.50 4.82
N ASN A 114 1.15 -12.56 5.21
CA ASN A 114 2.53 -12.86 4.77
C ASN A 114 3.49 -11.64 4.87
N GLY A 115 3.30 -10.80 5.89
CA GLY A 115 4.07 -9.57 6.12
C GLY A 115 3.75 -8.40 5.19
N ASN A 116 2.80 -8.55 4.26
CA ASN A 116 2.37 -7.53 3.31
C ASN A 116 0.97 -7.01 3.64
N PHE A 117 0.68 -5.79 3.19
CA PHE A 117 -0.65 -5.20 3.25
C PHE A 117 -1.37 -5.39 1.94
N TYR A 118 -2.58 -5.94 1.99
CA TYR A 118 -3.46 -6.13 0.85
C TYR A 118 -4.70 -5.26 0.98
N VAL A 119 -5.11 -4.62 -0.11
CA VAL A 119 -6.29 -3.76 -0.17
C VAL A 119 -7.11 -4.02 -1.43
N THR A 120 -8.43 -3.99 -1.28
CA THR A 120 -9.40 -4.13 -2.37
C THR A 120 -9.54 -2.82 -3.14
N THR A 121 -9.47 -2.89 -4.47
CA THR A 121 -9.73 -1.78 -5.38
C THR A 121 -10.63 -2.20 -6.53
N ASN A 122 -11.13 -1.25 -7.33
CA ASN A 122 -11.85 -1.54 -8.58
C ASN A 122 -10.98 -2.27 -9.63
N GLU A 123 -9.66 -2.10 -9.59
CA GLU A 123 -8.70 -2.76 -10.49
C GLU A 123 -8.22 -4.13 -9.98
N GLY A 124 -8.86 -4.66 -8.93
CA GLY A 124 -8.45 -5.88 -8.24
C GLY A 124 -7.75 -5.61 -6.90
N ILE A 125 -7.01 -6.59 -6.39
CA ILE A 125 -6.29 -6.45 -5.12
C ILE A 125 -4.95 -5.76 -5.36
N LYS A 126 -4.65 -4.75 -4.55
CA LYS A 126 -3.33 -4.09 -4.51
C LYS A 126 -2.55 -4.49 -3.26
N LYS A 127 -1.23 -4.45 -3.35
CA LYS A 127 -0.27 -4.83 -2.31
C LYS A 127 0.66 -3.66 -2.01
N VAL A 128 0.94 -3.45 -0.73
CA VAL A 128 2.10 -2.70 -0.23
C VAL A 128 2.99 -3.67 0.52
N SER A 129 4.28 -3.65 0.19
CA SER A 129 5.27 -4.56 0.77
C SER A 129 6.41 -3.73 1.37
N VAL A 130 6.47 -3.71 2.70
CA VAL A 130 7.60 -3.17 3.46
C VAL A 130 8.00 -4.19 4.53
N LYS A 131 9.28 -4.20 4.89
CA LYS A 131 9.82 -5.17 5.85
C LYS A 131 9.51 -4.76 7.29
N SER A 132 9.73 -3.50 7.61
CA SER A 132 9.53 -2.90 8.95
C SER A 132 8.85 -1.54 8.89
N ASN A 133 8.52 -0.99 10.06
CA ASN A 133 7.84 0.31 10.20
C ASN A 133 8.69 1.51 9.75
N SER A 134 10.02 1.37 9.71
CA SER A 134 10.97 2.40 9.28
C SER A 134 11.16 2.44 7.76
N ASP A 135 10.71 1.40 7.05
CA ASP A 135 10.93 1.28 5.60
C ASP A 135 9.86 2.01 4.78
N PHE A 136 8.85 2.60 5.42
CA PHE A 136 7.88 3.43 4.73
C PHE A 136 8.50 4.74 4.26
N SER A 137 8.16 5.13 3.04
CA SER A 137 8.56 6.37 2.39
C SER A 137 7.50 6.83 1.41
N THR A 138 7.57 8.08 0.95
CA THR A 138 6.72 8.58 -0.15
C THR A 138 6.93 7.83 -1.47
N SER A 139 8.06 7.13 -1.63
CA SER A 139 8.36 6.27 -2.78
C SER A 139 7.87 4.82 -2.62
N THR A 140 7.26 4.50 -1.48
CA THR A 140 6.69 3.16 -1.24
C THR A 140 5.50 2.95 -2.15
N LYS A 141 5.65 1.99 -3.07
CA LYS A 141 4.68 1.78 -4.15
C LYS A 141 3.52 0.89 -3.75
N ILE A 142 2.32 1.32 -4.10
CA ILE A 142 1.11 0.50 -4.11
C ILE A 142 1.04 -0.19 -5.48
N ARG A 143 1.27 -1.50 -5.52
CA ARG A 143 1.30 -2.28 -6.76
C ARG A 143 0.12 -3.24 -6.84
N LYS A 144 -0.21 -3.75 -8.02
CA LYS A 144 -1.16 -4.87 -8.12
C LYS A 144 -0.60 -6.08 -7.38
N ALA A 145 -1.45 -6.80 -6.66
CA ALA A 145 -1.06 -8.05 -6.04
C ALA A 145 -0.92 -9.14 -7.11
N GLY A 146 -0.02 -10.10 -6.87
CA GLY A 146 0.33 -11.14 -7.84
C GLY A 146 1.56 -10.80 -8.66
N ALA A 147 1.86 -11.63 -9.66
CA ALA A 147 3.01 -11.48 -10.55
C ALA A 147 2.55 -11.43 -12.01
N THR A 148 3.37 -10.79 -12.85
CA THR A 148 3.10 -10.61 -14.28
C THR A 148 3.01 -11.94 -15.02
N GLN A 149 2.04 -12.07 -15.91
CA GLN A 149 1.93 -13.20 -16.82
C GLN A 149 3.06 -13.17 -17.86
N ALA A 150 3.68 -14.33 -18.13
CA ALA A 150 4.59 -14.47 -19.25
C ALA A 150 3.80 -14.60 -20.56
N LEU A 151 4.27 -13.90 -21.60
CA LEU A 151 3.60 -13.83 -22.91
C LEU A 151 4.08 -14.98 -23.82
N ASP A 152 4.70 -14.64 -24.95
CA ASP A 152 5.20 -15.57 -25.95
C ASP A 152 6.71 -15.75 -25.82
N LEU A 153 7.19 -16.94 -26.20
CA LEU A 153 8.59 -17.31 -26.27
C LEU A 153 8.94 -17.68 -27.71
N ARG A 154 10.08 -17.19 -28.20
CA ARG A 154 10.67 -17.68 -29.44
C ARG A 154 12.04 -18.27 -29.15
N GLY A 155 12.25 -19.49 -29.64
CA GLY A 155 13.52 -20.20 -29.54
C GLY A 155 13.89 -20.85 -30.85
N ARG A 156 15.19 -21.06 -31.07
CA ARG A 156 15.75 -21.80 -32.20
C ARG A 156 16.92 -22.64 -31.71
N THR A 157 17.11 -23.80 -32.30
CA THR A 157 18.33 -24.59 -32.15
C THR A 157 19.53 -23.86 -32.77
N SER A 158 20.56 -23.61 -31.97
CA SER A 158 21.85 -23.14 -32.48
C SER A 158 22.77 -24.32 -32.65
N THR A 159 22.99 -24.74 -33.89
CA THR A 159 23.95 -25.79 -34.24
C THR A 159 25.24 -25.14 -34.72
N THR A 160 26.34 -25.35 -33.99
CA THR A 160 27.68 -24.88 -34.38
C THR A 160 28.48 -26.03 -34.98
N LEU A 161 29.16 -25.77 -36.09
CA LEU A 161 30.01 -26.76 -36.77
C LEU A 161 31.02 -27.39 -35.80
N GLY A 162 31.07 -28.73 -35.78
CA GLY A 162 32.00 -29.50 -34.94
C GLY A 162 31.55 -29.69 -33.48
N PHE A 163 30.42 -29.11 -33.07
CA PHE A 163 29.89 -29.28 -31.71
C PHE A 163 28.89 -30.45 -31.66
N GLN A 164 29.35 -31.61 -31.21
CA GLN A 164 28.48 -32.77 -30.89
C GLN A 164 28.00 -32.78 -29.43
N GLY A 165 28.28 -31.72 -28.67
CA GLY A 165 27.82 -31.57 -27.29
C GLY A 165 26.39 -31.00 -27.24
N GLY A 166 25.59 -31.45 -26.28
CA GLY A 166 24.24 -30.92 -26.08
C GLY A 166 23.35 -31.92 -25.35
N PHE A 167 22.38 -31.41 -24.60
CA PHE A 167 21.42 -32.27 -23.89
C PHE A 167 20.31 -32.80 -24.81
N LEU A 168 20.07 -32.15 -25.96
CA LEU A 168 18.97 -32.45 -26.88
C LEU A 168 19.49 -33.31 -28.04
N PRO A 169 19.21 -34.63 -28.05
CA PRO A 169 19.69 -35.52 -29.10
C PRO A 169 19.09 -35.18 -30.46
N GLN A 170 19.64 -35.78 -31.52
CA GLN A 170 19.10 -35.65 -32.85
C GLN A 170 17.67 -36.23 -32.93
N ASN A 171 16.83 -35.61 -33.77
CA ASN A 171 15.43 -35.98 -33.96
C ASN A 171 14.60 -36.01 -32.66
N SER A 172 14.98 -35.14 -31.71
CA SER A 172 14.30 -34.99 -30.43
C SER A 172 13.69 -33.59 -30.31
N LEU A 173 12.70 -33.48 -29.44
CA LEU A 173 12.02 -32.23 -29.12
C LEU A 173 12.12 -31.92 -27.62
N VAL A 174 12.14 -30.62 -27.31
CA VAL A 174 12.04 -30.11 -25.94
C VAL A 174 11.03 -28.97 -25.93
N SER A 175 10.23 -28.90 -24.87
CA SER A 175 9.27 -27.81 -24.70
C SER A 175 9.70 -26.91 -23.55
N TYR A 176 9.70 -25.61 -23.78
CA TYR A 176 10.04 -24.59 -22.80
C TYR A 176 8.80 -23.79 -22.42
N LYS A 177 8.71 -23.46 -21.13
CA LYS A 177 7.79 -22.47 -20.57
C LYS A 177 8.60 -21.47 -19.77
N VAL A 178 8.20 -20.21 -19.81
CA VAL A 178 8.79 -19.16 -18.99
C VAL A 178 7.76 -18.68 -17.98
N VAL A 179 8.23 -18.38 -16.77
CA VAL A 179 7.43 -17.76 -15.72
C VAL A 179 8.20 -16.56 -15.20
N TRP A 180 7.51 -15.43 -15.03
CA TRP A 180 8.09 -14.29 -14.33
C TRP A 180 7.86 -14.44 -12.84
N GLY A 181 8.92 -14.21 -12.07
CA GLY A 181 8.87 -14.20 -10.62
C GLY A 181 9.42 -12.90 -10.06
N GLU A 182 8.83 -12.44 -8.96
CA GLU A 182 9.44 -11.40 -8.12
C GLU A 182 9.56 -11.90 -6.68
N VAL A 183 10.59 -11.42 -5.98
CA VAL A 183 10.73 -11.58 -4.54
C VAL A 183 10.41 -10.24 -3.90
N ASP A 184 9.48 -10.23 -2.95
CA ASP A 184 9.09 -9.00 -2.28
C ASP A 184 9.94 -8.66 -1.05
N ALA A 185 9.66 -7.52 -0.40
CA ALA A 185 10.45 -7.04 0.73
C ALA A 185 10.39 -7.96 1.97
N ASN A 186 9.41 -8.87 2.02
CA ASN A 186 9.25 -9.86 3.08
C ASN A 186 9.74 -11.26 2.64
N ASN A 187 10.54 -11.33 1.57
CA ASN A 187 11.10 -12.56 0.99
C ASN A 187 10.04 -13.57 0.50
N ASN A 188 8.83 -13.12 0.18
CA ASN A 188 7.87 -13.99 -0.49
C ASN A 188 8.18 -14.05 -1.98
N THR A 189 8.23 -15.25 -2.54
CA THR A 189 8.34 -15.46 -3.99
C THR A 189 6.96 -15.48 -4.62
N LEU A 190 6.70 -14.53 -5.51
CA LEU A 190 5.48 -14.48 -6.31
C LEU A 190 5.80 -14.95 -7.72
N LEU A 191 5.15 -16.01 -8.18
CA LEU A 191 5.27 -16.52 -9.54
C LEU A 191 4.01 -16.17 -10.33
N GLY A 192 4.23 -15.68 -11.55
CA GLY A 192 3.16 -15.35 -12.47
C GLY A 192 2.55 -16.57 -13.14
N THR A 193 1.63 -16.31 -14.05
CA THR A 193 1.13 -17.35 -14.94
C THR A 193 2.22 -17.70 -15.97
N PRO A 194 2.57 -18.99 -16.16
CA PRO A 194 3.53 -19.41 -17.17
C PRO A 194 3.08 -19.04 -18.59
N SER A 195 4.04 -18.89 -19.49
CA SER A 195 3.79 -18.74 -20.93
C SER A 195 3.15 -19.99 -21.50
N GLU A 196 2.68 -19.88 -22.74
CA GLU A 196 2.43 -21.07 -23.54
C GLU A 196 3.72 -21.88 -23.74
N ALA A 197 3.52 -23.17 -24.05
CA ALA A 197 4.61 -24.11 -24.26
C ALA A 197 5.21 -23.91 -25.66
N PHE A 198 6.45 -23.42 -25.75
CA PHE A 198 7.16 -23.30 -27.02
C PHE A 198 8.03 -24.54 -27.24
N THR A 199 7.84 -25.23 -28.36
CA THR A 199 8.57 -26.47 -28.66
C THR A 199 9.72 -26.20 -29.63
N VAL A 200 10.92 -26.62 -29.23
CA VAL A 200 12.14 -26.58 -30.03
C VAL A 200 12.45 -27.98 -30.54
N TYR A 201 12.72 -28.10 -31.83
CA TYR A 201 13.05 -29.35 -32.50
C TYR A 201 14.52 -29.35 -32.94
N ASN A 202 15.23 -30.44 -32.67
CA ASN A 202 16.56 -30.68 -33.21
C ASN A 202 16.47 -31.60 -34.44
N TYR A 203 16.28 -31.00 -35.61
CA TYR A 203 16.09 -31.75 -36.84
C TYR A 203 17.39 -32.39 -37.32
N GLN A 204 17.29 -33.63 -37.80
CA GLN A 204 18.42 -34.34 -38.41
C GLN A 204 18.96 -33.63 -39.67
N ILE A 205 18.09 -32.96 -40.43
CA ILE A 205 18.47 -32.27 -41.68
C ILE A 205 19.42 -31.08 -41.45
N ASP A 206 19.29 -30.38 -40.32
CA ASP A 206 20.13 -29.21 -40.01
C ASP A 206 21.60 -29.63 -39.76
N LEU A 207 21.81 -30.85 -39.26
CA LEU A 207 23.13 -31.45 -39.09
C LEU A 207 23.69 -31.99 -40.41
N LEU A 208 22.86 -32.63 -41.24
CA LEU A 208 23.26 -33.15 -42.55
C LEU A 208 23.75 -32.04 -43.49
N LEU A 209 23.07 -30.89 -43.51
CA LEU A 209 23.51 -29.71 -44.29
C LEU A 209 24.89 -29.20 -43.84
N GLN A 210 25.20 -29.26 -42.55
CA GLN A 210 26.52 -28.88 -42.04
C GLN A 210 27.61 -29.87 -42.47
N ASP A 211 27.35 -31.17 -42.43
CA ASP A 211 28.30 -32.21 -42.87
C ASP A 211 28.57 -32.14 -44.39
N TYR A 212 27.55 -31.87 -45.21
CA TYR A 212 27.72 -31.70 -46.66
C TYR A 212 28.63 -30.51 -46.99
N ASN A 213 28.49 -29.39 -46.29
CA ASN A 213 29.37 -28.23 -46.47
C ASN A 213 30.84 -28.56 -46.13
N ARG A 214 31.08 -29.49 -45.19
CA ARG A 214 32.43 -29.98 -44.87
C ARG A 214 33.04 -30.81 -46.00
N LEU A 215 32.23 -31.69 -46.60
CA LEU A 215 32.67 -32.58 -47.68
C LEU A 215 33.12 -31.81 -48.94
N LEU A 216 32.50 -30.66 -49.21
CA LEU A 216 32.81 -29.81 -50.37
C LEU A 216 34.00 -28.87 -50.16
N SER A 217 34.51 -28.76 -48.92
CA SER A 217 35.64 -27.90 -48.55
C SER A 217 36.99 -28.62 -48.45
N ALA A 218 37.01 -29.94 -48.65
CA ALA A 218 38.19 -30.79 -48.70
C ALA A 218 38.54 -31.13 -50.15
#